data_AF-A0A5C5VEI7-F1
#
_entry.id   AF-A0A5C5VEI7-F1
#
_cell.length_a   1.000
_cell.length_b   1.000
_cell.length_c   1.000
_cell.angle_alpha   90.00
_cell.angle_beta   90.00
_cell.angle_gamma   90.00
#
_symmetry.space_group_name_H-M   'P 1'
#
loop_
_entity.id
_entity.type
_entity.pdbx_description
1 polymer ?
#
loop_
_entity_poly.entity_id
_entity_poly.type
_entity_poly.pdbx_seq_one_letter_code
_entity_poly.pdbx_strand_id
1 'polypeptide(L)'
;MQPPGQRGFRVKPIAPSDWVVYRKRKHSSAPGPRATNVSAAPRGETYSYAVDKYWVVKEILDDQRAVLITRTGKEHTVSLADPNLRRASWWERLTKKGRFRETQALLRDS
;
A
#
# COMPACT_ATOMS: atom_id res chain seq x y z
N MET A 1 -10.84 -34.20 27.65
CA MET A 1 -11.57 -32.99 27.21
C MET A 1 -10.56 -32.08 26.52
N GLN A 2 -10.55 -31.99 25.19
CA GLN A 2 -9.66 -31.10 24.41
C GLN A 2 -10.42 -29.81 24.09
N PRO A 3 -9.79 -28.62 24.10
CA PRO A 3 -10.48 -27.38 23.74
C PRO A 3 -10.77 -27.34 22.22
N PRO A 4 -11.92 -26.77 21.80
CA PRO A 4 -12.30 -26.71 20.40
C PRO A 4 -11.40 -25.73 19.63
N GLY A 5 -11.08 -26.12 18.39
CA GLY A 5 -10.05 -25.51 17.56
C GLY A 5 -10.20 -24.01 17.34
N GLN A 6 -9.10 -23.30 17.56
CA GLN A 6 -8.90 -21.97 17.00
C GLN A 6 -8.80 -22.12 15.48
N ARG A 7 -9.88 -21.79 14.76
CA ARG A 7 -9.82 -21.59 13.30
C ARG A 7 -8.94 -20.36 13.05
N GLY A 8 -7.64 -20.59 12.91
CA GLY A 8 -6.69 -19.53 12.54
C GLY A 8 -7.10 -18.95 11.19
N PHE A 9 -7.44 -17.67 11.16
CA PHE A 9 -7.53 -16.93 9.91
C PHE A 9 -6.12 -16.86 9.32
N ARG A 10 -5.80 -17.77 8.40
CA ARG A 10 -4.53 -17.72 7.66
C ARG A 10 -4.58 -16.52 6.73
N VAL A 11 -3.89 -15.45 7.09
CA VAL A 11 -3.70 -14.31 6.21
C VAL A 11 -2.96 -14.80 4.97
N LYS A 12 -3.59 -14.72 3.81
CA LYS A 12 -2.95 -15.11 2.54
C LYS A 12 -1.74 -14.19 2.30
N PRO A 13 -0.52 -14.74 2.04
CA PRO A 13 0.67 -13.95 1.78
C PRO A 13 0.46 -13.04 0.55
N ILE A 14 1.24 -11.96 0.51
CA ILE A 14 1.31 -11.08 -0.65
C ILE A 14 1.98 -11.85 -1.80
N ALA A 15 1.40 -11.76 -2.99
CA ALA A 15 1.88 -12.44 -4.18
C ALA A 15 1.93 -11.46 -5.38
N PRO A 16 2.63 -11.80 -6.47
CA PRO A 16 2.61 -11.02 -7.70
C PRO A 16 1.17 -10.73 -8.17
N SER A 17 0.99 -9.57 -8.80
CA SER A 17 -0.32 -9.02 -9.21
C SER A 17 -1.27 -8.63 -8.07
N ASP A 18 -0.93 -8.82 -6.79
CA ASP A 18 -1.75 -8.32 -5.70
C ASP A 18 -1.82 -6.78 -5.71
N TRP A 19 -3.01 -6.27 -5.43
CA TRP A 19 -3.24 -4.86 -5.19
C TRP A 19 -2.92 -4.52 -3.74
N VAL A 20 -2.00 -3.58 -3.56
CA VAL A 20 -1.48 -3.18 -2.26
C VAL A 20 -1.65 -1.68 -2.04
N VAL A 21 -1.74 -1.29 -0.78
CA VAL A 21 -1.74 0.09 -0.34
C VAL A 21 -0.48 0.33 0.46
N TYR A 22 0.29 1.32 0.03
CA TYR A 22 1.47 1.78 0.75
C TYR A 22 1.22 3.15 1.37
N ARG A 23 1.34 3.27 2.69
CA ARG A 23 1.12 4.51 3.43
C ARG A 23 2.40 5.33 3.50
N LYS A 24 2.50 6.38 2.69
CA LYS A 24 3.68 7.26 2.70
C LYS A 24 3.45 8.48 3.59
N ARG A 25 4.28 8.64 4.64
CA ARG A 25 4.35 9.87 5.43
C ARG A 25 5.02 11.01 4.65
N LYS A 26 4.53 12.22 4.83
CA LYS A 26 4.97 13.44 4.14
C LYS A 26 4.87 14.65 5.07
N HIS A 27 5.69 15.65 4.77
CA HIS A 27 5.69 16.96 5.43
C HIS A 27 5.59 18.05 4.35
N SER A 28 4.67 19.00 4.48
CA SER A 28 4.50 20.14 3.56
C SER A 28 3.67 21.24 4.24
N SER A 29 3.82 22.49 3.79
CA SER A 29 2.95 23.61 4.17
C SER A 29 1.54 23.51 3.58
N ALA A 30 1.35 22.72 2.52
CA ALA A 30 0.07 22.52 1.85
C ALA A 30 -0.23 21.02 1.65
N PRO A 31 -0.99 20.37 2.57
CA PRO A 31 -1.47 19.01 2.39
C PRO A 31 -2.40 18.90 1.18
N GLY A 32 -2.16 17.93 0.30
CA GLY A 32 -3.03 17.70 -0.85
C GLY A 32 -4.35 16.99 -0.48
N PRO A 33 -5.32 16.90 -1.40
CA PRO A 33 -6.66 16.32 -1.15
C PRO A 33 -6.70 14.85 -0.69
N ARG A 34 -5.56 14.15 -0.65
CA ARG A 34 -5.43 12.75 -0.21
C ARG A 34 -4.64 12.63 1.09
N ALA A 35 -4.32 13.75 1.72
CA ALA A 35 -3.67 13.78 3.01
C ALA A 35 -4.63 13.22 4.06
N THR A 36 -4.17 12.23 4.81
CA THR A 36 -4.85 11.64 5.97
C THR A 36 -3.97 11.81 7.20
N ASN A 37 -4.55 11.72 8.40
CA ASN A 37 -3.83 11.92 9.67
C ASN A 37 -3.00 13.21 9.68
N VAL A 38 -3.63 14.33 9.28
CA VAL A 38 -2.97 15.63 9.19
C VAL A 38 -2.76 16.19 10.60
N SER A 39 -1.53 16.56 10.92
CA SER A 39 -1.17 17.22 12.17
C SER A 39 -0.33 18.46 11.87
N ALA A 40 -0.67 19.57 12.50
CA ALA A 40 0.14 20.78 12.43
C ALA A 40 1.45 20.58 13.20
N ALA A 41 2.56 21.10 12.67
CA ALA A 41 3.80 21.19 13.41
C ALA A 41 3.63 22.16 14.59
N PRO A 42 4.35 21.97 15.71
CA PRO A 42 4.22 22.83 16.90
C PRO A 42 4.43 24.33 16.65
N ARG A 43 5.13 24.71 15.57
CA ARG A 43 5.38 26.11 15.17
C ARG A 43 4.59 26.56 13.93
N GLY A 44 3.58 25.80 13.50
CA GLY A 44 2.56 26.22 12.53
C GLY A 44 2.96 26.30 11.05
N GLU A 45 4.26 26.21 10.71
CA GLU A 45 4.72 26.42 9.33
C GLU A 45 4.49 25.21 8.39
N THR A 46 4.35 24.01 8.95
CA THR A 46 4.23 22.78 8.17
C THR A 46 3.24 21.80 8.78
N TYR A 47 2.75 20.89 7.94
CA TYR A 47 1.87 19.81 8.34
C TYR A 47 2.55 18.47 8.08
N SER A 48 2.37 17.54 9.02
CA SER A 48 2.71 16.13 8.84
C SER A 48 1.44 15.38 8.45
N TYR A 49 1.50 14.60 7.38
CA TYR A 49 0.35 13.84 6.89
C TYR A 49 0.78 12.53 6.24
N ALA A 50 -0.16 11.59 6.15
CA ALA A 50 -0.02 10.35 5.42
C ALA A 50 -0.73 10.45 4.06
N VAL A 51 -0.21 9.73 3.06
CA VAL A 51 -0.88 9.56 1.76
C VAL A 51 -0.86 8.09 1.40
N ASP A 52 -2.04 7.53 1.23
CA ASP A 52 -2.20 6.16 0.75
C ASP A 52 -1.91 6.11 -0.77
N LYS A 53 -1.02 5.19 -1.13
CA LYS A 53 -0.57 4.93 -2.50
C LYS A 53 -1.10 3.57 -2.94
N TYR A 54 -1.80 3.56 -4.07
CA TYR A 54 -2.41 2.36 -4.65
C TYR A 54 -1.45 1.79 -5.69
N TRP A 55 -0.76 0.71 -5.35
CA TRP A 55 0.29 0.09 -6.15
C TRP A 55 -0.02 -1.38 -6.42
N VAL A 56 0.73 -1.98 -7.34
CA VAL A 56 0.61 -3.40 -7.68
C VAL A 56 1.94 -4.09 -7.40
N VAL A 57 1.89 -5.32 -6.90
CA VAL A 57 3.08 -6.16 -6.73
C VAL A 57 3.52 -6.64 -8.11
N LYS A 58 4.71 -6.22 -8.53
CA LYS A 58 5.36 -6.69 -9.76
C LYS A 58 5.91 -8.09 -9.55
N GLU A 59 6.77 -8.23 -8.54
CA GLU A 59 7.46 -9.49 -8.21
C GLU A 59 7.76 -9.58 -6.71
N ILE A 60 7.94 -10.82 -6.23
CA ILE A 60 8.46 -11.13 -4.90
C ILE A 60 9.93 -11.52 -5.10
N LEU A 61 10.84 -10.79 -4.49
CA LEU A 61 12.29 -11.05 -4.64
C LEU A 61 12.73 -12.20 -3.74
N ASP A 62 12.23 -12.22 -2.52
CA ASP A 62 12.54 -13.19 -1.47
C ASP A 62 11.41 -13.17 -0.42
N ASP A 63 11.56 -13.92 0.67
CA ASP A 63 10.57 -14.01 1.75
C ASP A 63 10.38 -12.69 2.52
N GLN A 64 11.21 -11.68 2.29
CA GLN A 64 11.20 -10.42 3.03
C GLN A 64 10.89 -9.20 2.16
N ARG A 65 11.04 -9.28 0.84
CA ARG A 65 11.01 -8.11 -0.06
C ARG A 65 10.19 -8.36 -1.32
N ALA A 66 9.54 -7.29 -1.76
CA ALA A 66 8.78 -7.26 -3.00
C ALA A 66 9.08 -5.99 -3.80
N VAL A 67 9.01 -6.10 -5.12
CA VAL A 67 9.03 -4.95 -6.01
C VAL A 67 7.59 -4.55 -6.31
N LEU A 68 7.28 -3.28 -6.05
CA LEU A 68 5.99 -2.67 -6.31
C LEU A 68 6.11 -1.69 -7.46
N ILE A 69 5.13 -1.69 -8.35
CA ILE A 69 5.03 -0.71 -9.43
C ILE A 69 3.96 0.33 -9.12
N THR A 70 4.29 1.59 -9.39
CA THR A 70 3.37 2.71 -9.28
C THR A 70 2.59 2.92 -10.57
N ARG A 71 1.49 3.68 -10.50
CA ARG A 71 0.77 4.14 -11.69
C ARG A 71 1.63 4.91 -12.71
N THR A 72 2.79 5.43 -12.32
CA THR A 72 3.72 6.12 -13.24
C THR A 72 4.80 5.19 -13.80
N GLY A 73 4.69 3.88 -13.60
CA GLY A 73 5.70 2.89 -14.01
C GLY A 73 6.91 2.81 -13.08
N LYS A 74 7.07 3.73 -12.12
CA LYS A 74 8.19 3.68 -11.16
C LYS A 74 8.11 2.43 -10.29
N GLU A 75 9.25 1.80 -10.09
CA GLU A 75 9.41 0.62 -9.25
C GLU A 75 9.97 0.99 -7.87
N HIS A 76 9.51 0.30 -6.84
CA HIS A 76 9.96 0.45 -5.47
C HIS A 76 10.13 -0.92 -4.83
N THR A 77 11.34 -1.23 -4.36
CA THR A 77 11.57 -2.39 -3.50
C THR A 77 11.18 -2.03 -2.07
N VAL A 78 10.29 -2.80 -1.45
CA VAL A 78 9.84 -2.60 -0.07
C VAL A 78 9.89 -3.92 0.71
N SER A 79 9.99 -3.81 2.03
CA SER A 79 9.86 -4.99 2.90
C SER A 79 8.40 -5.44 2.98
N LEU A 80 8.16 -6.74 2.91
CA LEU A 80 6.87 -7.38 3.17
C LEU A 80 6.43 -7.23 4.63
N ALA A 81 7.37 -6.98 5.54
CA ALA A 81 7.11 -6.71 6.96
C ALA A 81 6.96 -5.21 7.26
N ASP A 82 7.03 -4.32 6.25
CA ASP A 82 6.84 -2.88 6.47
C ASP A 82 5.41 -2.62 6.96
N PRO A 83 5.22 -2.01 8.15
CA PRO A 83 3.89 -1.73 8.68
C PRO A 83 3.08 -0.75 7.82
N ASN A 84 3.72 -0.01 6.91
CA ASN A 84 3.06 0.87 5.96
C ASN A 84 2.56 0.13 4.71
N LEU A 85 3.01 -1.11 4.49
CA LEU A 85 2.56 -1.95 3.40
C LEU A 85 1.43 -2.86 3.85
N ARG A 86 0.31 -2.82 3.14
CA ARG A 86 -0.79 -3.76 3.35
C ARG A 86 -1.48 -4.10 2.05
N ARG A 87 -2.22 -5.20 2.07
CA ARG A 87 -3.16 -5.52 0.99
C ARG A 87 -4.28 -4.48 0.93
N ALA A 88 -4.72 -4.19 -0.29
CA ALA A 88 -5.92 -3.39 -0.50
C ALA A 88 -7.14 -4.12 0.09
N SER A 89 -7.90 -3.42 0.92
CA SER A 89 -9.15 -3.91 1.48
C SER A 89 -10.21 -4.09 0.38
N TRP A 90 -11.26 -4.86 0.65
CA TRP A 90 -12.33 -5.10 -0.32
C TRP A 90 -12.95 -3.79 -0.85
N TRP A 91 -13.24 -2.83 0.04
CA TRP A 91 -13.80 -1.53 -0.35
C TRP A 91 -12.84 -0.68 -1.20
N GLU A 92 -11.54 -0.76 -0.96
CA GLU A 92 -10.54 -0.08 -1.79
C GLU A 92 -10.39 -0.73 -3.16
N ARG A 93 -10.46 -2.07 -3.22
CA ARG A 93 -10.47 -2.81 -4.49
C ARG A 93 -11.66 -2.43 -5.35
N LEU A 94 -12.81 -2.12 -4.75
CA LEU A 94 -14.00 -1.65 -5.47
C LEU A 94 -13.90 -0.17 -5.85
N THR A 95 -13.70 0.72 -4.89
CA THR A 95 -13.75 2.19 -5.13
C THR A 95 -12.53 2.73 -5.87
N LYS A 96 -11.37 2.07 -5.76
CA LYS A 96 -10.10 2.48 -6.39
C LYS A 96 -9.68 1.51 -7.49
N LYS A 97 -10.60 0.67 -7.97
CA LYS A 97 -10.38 -0.32 -9.03
C LYS A 97 -9.67 0.28 -10.25
N GLY A 98 -10.13 1.45 -10.72
CA GLY A 98 -9.54 2.14 -11.88
C GLY A 98 -8.03 2.38 -11.73
N ARG A 99 -7.60 2.85 -10.55
CA ARG A 99 -6.17 3.14 -10.28
C ARG A 99 -5.30 1.89 -10.26
N PHE A 100 -5.83 0.80 -9.71
CA PHE A 100 -5.14 -0.48 -9.73
C PHE A 100 -5.04 -1.04 -11.14
N ARG A 101 -6.11 -0.93 -11.95
CA ARG A 101 -6.10 -1.37 -13.35
C ARG A 101 -5.14 -0.56 -14.21
N GLU A 102 -5.09 0.77 -14.04
CA GLU A 102 -4.09 1.64 -14.70
C GLU A 102 -2.67 1.17 -14.40
N THR A 103 -2.39 0.86 -13.13
CA THR A 103 -1.07 0.37 -12.70
C THR A 103 -0.78 -1.04 -13.22
N GLN A 104 -1.80 -1.91 -13.25
CA GLN A 104 -1.68 -3.28 -13.74
C GLN A 104 -1.54 -3.35 -15.27
N ALA A 105 -2.06 -2.37 -16.01
CA ALA A 105 -1.84 -2.27 -17.45
C ALA A 105 -0.35 -2.05 -17.75
N LEU A 106 0.31 -1.14 -17.01
CA LEU A 106 1.75 -0.91 -17.16
C LEU A 106 2.57 -2.18 -16.91
N LEU A 107 2.18 -3.01 -15.94
CA LEU A 107 2.84 -4.29 -15.68
C LEU A 107 2.75 -5.27 -16.85
N ARG A 108 1.70 -5.20 -17.68
CA ARG A 108 1.52 -6.07 -18.85
C ARG A 108 2.33 -5.61 -20.06
N ASP A 109 2.66 -4.33 -20.11
CA ASP A 109 3.37 -3.69 -21.21
C ASP A 109 4.90 -3.60 -20.96
N SER A 110 5.37 -4.14 -19.82
CA SER A 110 6.78 -4.18 -19.39
C SER A 110 7.35 -5.59 -19.47
#